data_AF-A0A6L3Y267-F1
#
_entry.id   AF-A0A6L3Y267-F1
#
_cell.length_a   1.000
_cell.length_b   1.000
_cell.length_c   1.000
_cell.angle_alpha   90.00
_cell.angle_beta   90.00
_cell.angle_gamma   90.00
#
_symmetry.space_group_name_H-M   'P 1'
#
loop_
_entity.id
_entity.type
_entity.pdbx_description
1 polymer ?
#
loop_
_entity_poly.entity_id
_entity_poly.type
_entity_poly.pdbx_seq_one_letter_code
_entity_poly.pdbx_strand_id
1 'polypeptide(L)'
;MTKTDIDLMLQEFHEQLHIPLLDATTEAYRQGTPESLSDAIKMLHLSAVALEGIIGIVERTDSLNEDQDVLCEVSQVAQSLVSCMQDLNGLAQDIAEEFGSCKSE
;
A
#
# COMPACT_ATOMS: atom_id res chain seq x y z
N MET A 1 11.52 -18.45 -12.22
CA MET A 1 10.35 -18.29 -11.33
C MET A 1 9.18 -18.94 -12.04
N THR A 2 8.37 -19.70 -11.32
CA THR A 2 7.12 -20.29 -11.85
C THR A 2 5.92 -19.47 -11.42
N LYS A 3 4.74 -19.74 -12.01
CA LYS A 3 3.47 -19.12 -11.57
C LYS A 3 3.21 -19.40 -10.09
N THR A 4 3.37 -20.66 -9.67
CA THR A 4 3.23 -21.07 -8.26
C THR A 4 4.11 -20.26 -7.30
N ASP A 5 5.36 -19.96 -7.70
CA ASP A 5 6.27 -19.18 -6.85
C ASP A 5 5.76 -17.74 -6.70
N ILE A 6 5.22 -17.14 -7.77
CA ILE A 6 4.63 -15.79 -7.72
C ILE A 6 3.32 -15.77 -6.94
N ASP A 7 2.45 -16.76 -7.11
CA ASP A 7 1.20 -16.85 -6.36
C ASP A 7 1.48 -16.90 -4.85
N LEU A 8 2.52 -17.64 -4.43
CA LEU A 8 2.97 -17.66 -3.04
C LEU A 8 3.54 -16.31 -2.58
N MET A 9 4.35 -15.65 -3.40
CA MET A 9 4.88 -14.32 -3.08
C MET A 9 3.77 -13.26 -2.95
N LEU A 10 2.76 -13.31 -3.81
CA LEU A 10 1.59 -12.44 -3.74
C LEU A 10 0.74 -12.74 -2.51
N GLN A 11 0.54 -14.02 -2.17
CA GLN A 11 -0.15 -14.40 -0.94
C GLN A 11 0.61 -13.88 0.30
N GLU A 12 1.93 -14.09 0.38
CA GLU A 12 2.75 -13.58 1.48
C GLU A 12 2.71 -12.06 1.56
N PHE A 13 2.75 -11.37 0.42
CA PHE A 13 2.56 -9.92 0.35
C PHE A 13 1.21 -9.49 0.91
N HIS A 14 0.14 -10.20 0.55
CA HIS A 14 -1.20 -9.92 1.05
C HIS A 14 -1.29 -10.05 2.57
N GLU A 15 -0.80 -11.16 3.11
CA GLU A 15 -0.87 -11.47 4.54
C GLU A 15 0.02 -10.56 5.39
N GLN A 16 1.22 -10.24 4.92
CA GLN A 16 2.22 -9.54 5.73
C GLN A 16 2.24 -8.03 5.53
N LEU A 17 1.75 -7.52 4.39
CA LEU A 17 1.89 -6.12 4.02
C LEU A 17 0.55 -5.49 3.59
N HIS A 18 -0.15 -6.06 2.62
CA HIS A 18 -1.36 -5.42 2.08
C HIS A 18 -2.48 -5.33 3.11
N ILE A 19 -2.85 -6.43 3.77
CA ILE A 19 -3.90 -6.41 4.80
C ILE A 19 -3.50 -5.50 5.97
N PRO A 20 -2.27 -5.62 6.55
CA PRO A 20 -1.81 -4.68 7.57
C PRO A 20 -1.79 -3.21 7.15
N LEU A 21 -1.50 -2.89 5.89
CA LEU A 21 -1.59 -1.53 5.36
C LEU A 21 -3.04 -1.01 5.39
N LEU A 22 -4.02 -1.82 5.00
CA LEU A 22 -5.44 -1.44 5.03
C LEU A 22 -5.89 -1.19 6.48
N ASP A 23 -5.48 -2.05 7.41
CA ASP A 23 -5.76 -1.90 8.84
C ASP A 23 -5.11 -0.63 9.41
N ALA A 24 -3.83 -0.39 9.08
CA ALA A 24 -3.11 0.81 9.52
C ALA A 24 -3.73 2.10 8.95
N THR A 25 -4.16 2.08 7.69
CA THR A 25 -4.85 3.23 7.06
C THR A 25 -6.17 3.51 7.77
N THR A 26 -6.97 2.47 8.03
CA THR A 26 -8.23 2.59 8.78
C THR A 26 -8.00 3.14 10.19
N GLU A 27 -6.99 2.63 10.90
CA GLU A 27 -6.64 3.08 12.24
C GLU A 27 -6.13 4.53 12.24
N ALA A 28 -5.38 4.96 11.21
CA ALA A 28 -4.93 6.33 11.07
C ALA A 28 -6.11 7.30 10.98
N TYR A 29 -7.13 6.98 10.18
CA TYR A 29 -8.37 7.77 10.13
C TYR A 29 -9.12 7.78 11.46
N ARG A 30 -9.18 6.63 12.14
CA ARG A 30 -9.89 6.51 13.41
C ARG A 30 -9.26 7.36 14.51
N GLN A 31 -7.93 7.45 14.52
CA GLN A 31 -7.17 8.18 15.54
C GLN A 31 -6.99 9.65 15.18
N GLY A 32 -6.80 9.97 13.89
CA GLY A 32 -6.58 11.34 13.43
C GLY A 32 -5.30 11.99 13.99
N THR A 33 -4.30 11.18 14.38
CA THR A 33 -3.05 11.69 14.98
C THR A 33 -1.89 11.69 13.99
N PRO A 34 -0.91 12.60 14.14
CA PRO A 34 0.33 12.57 13.35
C PRO A 34 1.08 11.23 13.49
N GLU A 35 1.06 10.62 14.66
CA GLU A 35 1.73 9.34 14.93
C GLU A 35 1.07 8.19 14.16
N SER A 36 -0.27 8.07 14.24
CA SER A 36 -1.00 7.03 13.51
C SER A 36 -0.88 7.18 11.99
N LEU A 37 -0.89 8.43 11.51
CA LEU A 37 -0.62 8.74 10.10
C LEU A 37 0.81 8.33 9.69
N SER A 38 1.80 8.65 10.53
CA SER A 38 3.20 8.29 10.26
C SER A 38 3.39 6.78 10.15
N ASP A 39 2.75 6.00 11.03
CA ASP A 39 2.86 4.55 11.01
C ASP A 39 2.18 3.93 9.79
N ALA A 40 1.01 4.44 9.38
CA ALA A 40 0.37 4.03 8.13
C ALA A 40 1.21 4.35 6.90
N ILE A 41 1.85 5.53 6.85
CA ILE A 41 2.76 5.91 5.75
C ILE A 41 3.98 4.98 5.69
N LYS A 42 4.56 4.58 6.83
CA LYS A 42 5.68 3.62 6.85
C LYS A 42 5.24 2.27 6.28
N MET A 43 4.06 1.79 6.66
CA MET A 43 3.50 0.54 6.12
C MET A 43 3.23 0.64 4.62
N LEU A 44 2.72 1.79 4.15
CA LEU A 44 2.50 2.04 2.72
C LEU A 44 3.81 1.98 1.96
N HIS A 45 4.87 2.61 2.48
CA HIS A 45 6.19 2.59 1.86
C HIS A 45 6.77 1.17 1.77
N LEU A 46 6.71 0.40 2.85
CA LEU A 46 7.17 -1.00 2.86
C LEU A 46 6.40 -1.85 1.84
N SER A 47 5.08 -1.68 1.77
CA SER A 47 4.22 -2.36 0.82
C SER A 47 4.56 -1.97 -0.62
N ALA A 48 4.78 -0.68 -0.89
CA ALA A 48 5.15 -0.23 -2.24
C ALA A 48 6.47 -0.83 -2.71
N VAL A 49 7.51 -0.82 -1.86
CA VAL A 49 8.83 -1.38 -2.20
C VAL A 49 8.74 -2.89 -2.46
N ALA A 50 8.00 -3.63 -1.64
CA ALA A 50 7.83 -5.07 -1.85
C ALA A 50 7.06 -5.38 -3.15
N LEU A 51 6.01 -4.61 -3.45
CA LEU A 51 5.24 -4.77 -4.69
C LEU A 51 6.06 -4.43 -5.93
N GLU A 52 6.87 -3.36 -5.89
CA GLU A 52 7.82 -3.04 -6.97
C GLU A 52 8.79 -4.20 -7.24
N GLY A 53 9.23 -4.88 -6.19
CA GLY A 53 10.05 -6.09 -6.31
C GLY A 53 9.32 -7.22 -7.04
N ILE A 54 8.06 -7.49 -6.69
CA ILE A 54 7.21 -8.51 -7.33
C ILE A 54 6.97 -8.15 -8.80
N ILE A 55 6.57 -6.91 -9.10
CA ILE A 55 6.39 -6.39 -10.47
C ILE A 55 7.65 -6.64 -11.29
N GLY A 56 8.82 -6.27 -10.76
CA GLY A 56 10.08 -6.46 -11.47
C GLY A 56 10.41 -7.94 -11.74
N ILE A 57 9.98 -8.88 -10.90
CA ILE A 57 10.14 -10.31 -11.16
C ILE A 57 9.18 -10.78 -12.26
N VAL A 58 7.91 -10.35 -12.20
CA VAL A 58 6.88 -10.67 -13.20
C VAL A 58 7.33 -10.18 -14.57
N GLU A 59 7.73 -8.91 -14.70
CA GLU A 59 8.16 -8.32 -15.97
C GLU A 59 9.37 -9.02 -16.61
N ARG A 60 10.33 -9.47 -15.79
CA ARG A 60 11.57 -10.13 -16.24
C ARG A 60 11.39 -11.62 -16.54
N THR A 61 10.22 -12.20 -16.27
CA THR A 61 9.97 -13.63 -16.48
C THR A 61 8.98 -13.80 -17.63
N ASP A 62 9.44 -14.28 -18.78
CA ASP A 62 8.65 -14.39 -20.02
C ASP A 62 7.31 -15.13 -19.84
N SER A 63 7.26 -16.17 -19.00
CA SER A 63 6.00 -16.89 -18.77
C SER A 63 4.98 -16.13 -17.90
N LEU A 64 5.43 -15.12 -17.16
CA LEU A 64 4.62 -14.36 -16.21
C LEU A 64 4.23 -12.98 -16.74
N ASN A 65 5.08 -12.36 -17.54
CA ASN A 65 4.79 -11.05 -18.14
C ASN A 65 3.68 -11.10 -19.22
N GLU A 66 3.24 -12.29 -19.62
CA GLU A 66 2.07 -12.53 -20.47
C GLU A 66 0.89 -13.16 -19.71
N ASP A 67 1.08 -13.58 -18.45
CA ASP A 67 0.05 -14.23 -17.65
C ASP A 67 -0.97 -13.20 -17.14
N GLN A 68 -2.16 -13.22 -17.72
CA GLN A 68 -3.21 -12.22 -17.43
C GLN A 68 -3.70 -12.28 -15.98
N ASP A 69 -3.68 -13.44 -15.33
CA ASP A 69 -4.13 -13.55 -13.93
C ASP A 69 -3.14 -12.81 -13.02
N VAL A 70 -1.84 -13.09 -13.20
CA VAL A 70 -0.76 -12.45 -12.44
C VAL A 70 -0.74 -10.95 -12.68
N LEU A 71 -0.82 -10.51 -13.95
CA LEU A 71 -0.84 -9.08 -14.28
C LEU A 71 -2.06 -8.37 -13.71
N CYS A 72 -3.22 -9.02 -13.71
CA CYS A 72 -4.44 -8.46 -13.15
C CYS A 72 -4.32 -8.29 -11.62
N GLU A 73 -3.85 -9.30 -10.91
CA GLU A 73 -3.67 -9.25 -9.46
C GLU A 73 -2.67 -8.18 -9.04
N VAL A 74 -1.49 -8.15 -9.66
CA VAL A 74 -0.47 -7.13 -9.41
C VAL A 74 -1.00 -5.72 -9.67
N SER A 75 -1.78 -5.53 -10.74
CA SER A 75 -2.40 -4.24 -11.05
C SER A 75 -3.45 -3.83 -10.01
N GLN A 76 -4.29 -4.76 -9.55
CA GLN A 76 -5.29 -4.51 -8.52
C GLN A 76 -4.65 -4.12 -7.19
N VAL A 77 -3.57 -4.81 -6.80
CA VAL A 77 -2.81 -4.50 -5.60
C VAL A 77 -2.15 -3.13 -5.71
N ALA A 78 -1.53 -2.81 -6.86
CA ALA A 78 -0.94 -1.49 -7.09
C ALA A 78 -2.00 -0.37 -6.99
N GLN A 79 -3.18 -0.58 -7.56
CA GLN A 79 -4.29 0.35 -7.47
C GLN A 79 -4.75 0.56 -6.01
N SER A 80 -4.80 -0.52 -5.22
CA SER A 80 -5.13 -0.46 -3.79
C SER A 80 -4.13 0.39 -3.00
N LEU A 81 -2.83 0.21 -3.25
CA LEU A 81 -1.78 1.02 -2.60
C LEU A 81 -1.90 2.51 -2.99
N VAL A 82 -2.22 2.80 -4.25
CA VAL A 82 -2.46 4.18 -4.71
C VAL A 82 -3.66 4.80 -3.99
N SER A 83 -4.75 4.05 -3.80
CA SER A 83 -5.89 4.52 -3.02
C SER A 83 -5.51 4.81 -1.57
N CYS A 84 -4.78 3.91 -0.90
CA CYS A 84 -4.29 4.14 0.47
C CYS A 84 -3.42 5.42 0.54
N MET A 85 -2.55 5.65 -0.45
CA MET A 85 -1.74 6.86 -0.52
C MET A 85 -2.59 8.13 -0.62
N GLN A 86 -3.63 8.12 -1.46
CA GLN A 86 -4.53 9.25 -1.63
C GLN A 86 -5.30 9.55 -0.35
N ASP A 87 -5.81 8.50 0.29
CA ASP A 87 -6.52 8.59 1.55
C ASP A 87 -5.61 9.17 2.65
N LEU A 88 -4.43 8.60 2.87
CA LEU A 88 -3.46 9.12 3.85
C LEU A 88 -3.02 10.56 3.56
N ASN A 89 -2.90 10.94 2.28
CA ASN A 89 -2.61 12.32 1.91
C ASN A 89 -3.76 13.28 2.26
N GLY A 90 -5.02 12.86 2.07
CA GLY A 90 -6.19 13.61 2.53
C GLY A 90 -6.18 13.79 4.04
N LEU A 91 -5.98 12.70 4.78
CA LEU A 91 -5.88 12.74 6.25
C LEU A 91 -4.74 13.66 6.73
N ALA A 92 -3.60 13.67 6.05
CA ALA A 92 -2.49 14.56 6.37
C ALA A 92 -2.87 16.04 6.24
N GLN A 93 -3.68 16.38 5.24
CA GLN A 93 -4.19 17.73 5.04
C GLN A 93 -5.16 18.11 6.16
N ASP A 94 -6.12 17.23 6.47
CA ASP A 94 -7.11 17.45 7.53
C ASP A 94 -6.42 17.71 8.89
N ILE A 95 -5.45 16.86 9.26
CA ILE A 95 -4.67 17.02 10.48
C ILE A 95 -3.93 18.37 10.47
N ALA A 96 -3.28 18.72 9.37
CA ALA A 96 -2.54 19.98 9.27
C ALA A 96 -3.44 21.22 9.41
N GLU A 97 -4.65 21.18 8.87
CA GLU A 97 -5.65 22.24 9.00
C GLU A 97 -6.11 22.41 10.45
N GLU A 98 -6.45 21.32 11.14
CA GLU A 98 -6.86 21.37 12.56
C GLU A 98 -5.79 22.01 13.45
N PHE A 99 -4.52 21.62 13.29
CA PHE A 99 -3.40 22.20 14.05
C PHE A 99 -3.08 23.64 13.63
N GLY A 100 -3.37 24.03 12.39
CA GLY A 100 -3.23 25.41 11.90
C GLY A 100 -4.28 26.35 12.49
N SER A 101 -5.53 25.89 12.61
CA SER A 101 -6.63 26.63 13.22
C SER A 101 -6.40 26.91 14.71
N CYS A 102 -5.85 25.96 15.47
CA CYS A 102 -5.54 26.16 16.90
C CYS A 102 -4.45 27.22 17.19
N LYS A 103 -3.67 27.68 16.21
CA LYS A 103 -2.65 28.74 16.41
C LYS A 103 -3.19 30.16 16.20
N SER A 104 -4.44 30.29 15.75
CA SER A 104 -5.04 31.58 15.38
C SER A 104 -5.99 32.15 16.44
N GLU A 105 -6.11 31.50 17.59
CA GLU A 105 -6.86 31.93 18.78
C GLU A 105 -5.92 32.30 19.94
#